data_AF-A0A7J2YFX7-F1
#
_entry.id   AF-A0A7J2YFX7-F1
#
_cell.length_a   1.000
_cell.length_b   1.000
_cell.length_c   1.000
_cell.angle_alpha   90.00
_cell.angle_beta   90.00
_cell.angle_gamma   90.00
#
_symmetry.space_group_name_H-M   'P 1'
#
loop_
_entity.id
_entity.type
_entity.pdbx_description
1 polymer ?
#
loop_
_entity_poly.entity_id
_entity_poly.type
_entity_poly.pdbx_seq_one_letter_code
_entity_poly.pdbx_strand_id
1 'polypeptide(L)'
;NSLNNKGLPVENIKEESLKKIFDLISRGEMAKEAIPEVLEYITVNPNVDVEEAVKILGKGGISIEELEKIVREEIDKAKDVIRERGMKAMGLLMGRIMGIVRGRIDGKIVNETVKRMLEEELKSLKQS
;
A
#
# COMPACT_ATOMS: atom_id res chain seq x y z
N ASN A 1 -10.79 15.40 3.47
CA ASN A 1 -10.43 16.36 4.53
C ASN A 1 -9.12 17.03 4.17
N SER A 2 -9.11 18.35 4.05
CA SER A 2 -7.87 19.12 3.82
C SER A 2 -7.08 19.26 5.13
N LEU A 3 -5.77 19.52 5.03
CA LEU A 3 -4.88 19.73 6.18
C LEU A 3 -5.34 20.92 7.05
N ASN A 4 -5.81 22.00 6.42
CA ASN A 4 -6.37 23.17 7.11
C ASN A 4 -7.59 22.82 7.97
N ASN A 5 -8.47 21.95 7.48
CA ASN A 5 -9.65 21.54 8.24
C ASN A 5 -9.27 20.69 9.47
N LYS A 6 -8.06 20.15 9.51
CA LYS A 6 -7.49 19.43 10.66
C LYS A 6 -6.72 20.34 11.63
N GLY A 7 -6.62 21.65 11.35
CA GLY A 7 -5.86 22.60 12.17
C GLY A 7 -4.34 22.35 12.13
N LEU A 8 -3.84 21.70 11.08
CA LEU A 8 -2.41 21.40 10.94
C LEU A 8 -1.65 22.63 10.41
N PRO A 9 -0.40 22.86 10.87
CA PRO A 9 0.40 24.04 10.52
C PRO A 9 0.97 23.92 9.11
N VAL A 10 0.11 24.08 8.11
CA VAL A 10 0.48 23.92 6.68
C VAL A 10 1.58 24.88 6.24
N GLU A 11 1.77 25.99 6.95
CA GLU A 11 2.89 26.93 6.78
C GLU A 11 4.27 26.27 6.93
N ASN A 12 4.35 25.12 7.60
CA ASN A 12 5.57 24.34 7.74
C ASN A 12 5.94 23.55 6.48
N ILE A 13 5.03 23.42 5.50
CA ILE A 13 5.27 22.67 4.27
C ILE A 13 6.11 23.51 3.32
N LYS A 14 7.38 23.13 3.15
CA LYS A 14 8.32 23.80 2.25
C LYS A 14 8.13 23.31 0.81
N GLU A 15 8.44 24.16 -0.16
CA GLU A 15 8.43 23.79 -1.59
C GLU A 15 9.36 22.60 -1.87
N GLU A 16 10.51 22.56 -1.19
CA GLU A 16 11.48 21.45 -1.26
C GLU A 16 10.86 20.11 -0.85
N SER A 17 10.00 20.10 0.16
CA SER A 17 9.28 18.90 0.59
C SER A 17 8.33 18.40 -0.49
N LEU A 18 7.63 19.30 -1.18
CA LEU A 18 6.74 18.94 -2.28
C LEU A 18 7.51 18.35 -3.46
N LYS A 19 8.63 18.98 -3.86
CA LYS A 19 9.51 18.45 -4.92
C LYS A 19 9.98 17.04 -4.57
N LYS A 20 10.45 16.83 -3.34
CA LYS A 20 10.93 15.53 -2.87
C LYS A 20 9.84 14.46 -2.87
N ILE A 21 8.61 14.80 -2.48
CA ILE A 21 7.46 13.87 -2.58
C ILE A 21 7.22 13.44 -4.03
N PHE A 22 7.22 14.38 -4.99
CA PHE A 22 7.03 14.05 -6.40
C PHE A 22 8.18 13.20 -6.94
N ASP A 23 9.42 13.50 -6.56
CA ASP A 23 10.60 12.71 -6.96
C ASP A 23 10.49 11.27 -6.45
N LEU A 24 10.16 11.06 -5.16
CA LEU A 24 9.99 9.71 -4.59
C LEU A 24 8.90 8.90 -5.30
N ILE A 25 7.79 9.54 -5.65
CA ILE A 25 6.72 8.90 -6.41
C ILE A 25 7.19 8.53 -7.81
N SER A 26 7.94 9.41 -8.48
CA SER A 26 8.46 9.13 -9.82
C SER A 26 9.45 7.95 -9.86
N ARG A 27 10.20 7.76 -8.77
CA ARG A 27 11.13 6.64 -8.58
C ARG A 27 10.46 5.36 -8.07
N GLY A 28 9.16 5.39 -7.76
CA GLY A 28 8.43 4.25 -7.18
C GLY A 28 8.76 3.97 -5.71
N GLU A 29 9.46 4.89 -5.03
CA GLU A 29 9.85 4.76 -3.62
C GLU A 29 8.73 5.15 -2.66
N MET A 30 7.62 5.69 -3.18
CA MET A 30 6.42 6.06 -2.42
C MET A 30 5.20 5.99 -3.34
N ALA A 31 4.07 5.50 -2.83
CA ALA A 31 2.80 5.53 -3.57
C ALA A 31 2.09 6.89 -3.42
N LYS A 32 1.30 7.29 -4.42
CA LYS A 32 0.56 8.58 -4.41
C LYS A 32 -0.44 8.65 -3.25
N GLU A 33 -0.95 7.49 -2.84
CA GLU A 33 -1.90 7.32 -1.74
C GLU A 33 -1.28 7.65 -0.37
N ALA A 34 0.05 7.63 -0.24
CA ALA A 34 0.74 8.00 0.98
C ALA A 34 0.90 9.52 1.16
N ILE A 35 0.65 10.34 0.12
CA ILE A 35 0.83 11.80 0.18
C ILE A 35 0.11 12.42 1.39
N PRO A 36 -1.17 12.12 1.67
CA PRO A 36 -1.86 12.74 2.81
C PRO A 36 -1.17 12.42 4.13
N GLU A 37 -0.81 11.15 4.38
CA GLU A 37 -0.16 10.73 5.62
C GLU A 37 1.24 11.35 5.78
N VAL A 38 2.02 11.41 4.70
CA VAL A 38 3.36 12.03 4.71
C VAL A 38 3.27 13.53 4.95
N LEU A 39 2.34 14.23 4.27
CA LEU A 39 2.13 15.68 4.48
C LEU A 39 1.69 15.99 5.90
N GLU A 40 0.77 15.18 6.46
CA GLU A 40 0.32 15.29 7.85
C GLU A 40 1.45 15.07 8.85
N TYR A 41 2.41 14.20 8.53
CA TYR A 41 3.56 13.95 9.39
C TYR A 41 4.58 15.09 9.35
N ILE A 42 4.98 15.56 8.16
CA ILE A 42 6.02 16.59 8.03
C ILE A 42 5.54 17.98 8.47
N THR A 43 4.23 18.28 8.36
CA THR A 43 3.68 19.56 8.83
C THR A 43 3.82 19.70 10.35
N VAL A 44 3.62 18.62 11.11
CA VAL A 44 3.82 18.63 12.58
C VAL A 44 5.25 18.31 13.00
N ASN A 45 6.09 17.81 12.08
CA ASN A 45 7.51 17.51 12.30
C ASN A 45 8.40 18.22 11.26
N PRO A 46 8.51 19.56 11.28
CA PRO A 46 9.14 20.36 10.20
C PRO A 46 10.65 20.12 10.02
N ASN A 47 11.30 19.45 10.98
CA ASN A 47 12.72 19.11 10.92
C ASN A 47 12.97 17.70 10.38
N VAL A 48 11.92 16.91 10.14
CA VAL A 48 12.04 15.57 9.57
C VAL A 48 12.01 15.66 8.05
N ASP A 49 13.00 15.05 7.41
CA ASP A 49 13.06 14.96 5.96
C ASP A 49 11.98 14.00 5.41
N VAL A 50 11.53 14.25 4.18
CA VAL A 50 10.45 13.46 3.54
C VAL A 50 10.80 11.97 3.43
N GLU A 51 12.04 11.60 3.08
CA GLU A 51 12.44 10.19 2.99
C GLU A 51 12.38 9.51 4.36
N GLU A 52 12.75 10.23 5.41
CA GLU A 52 12.68 9.73 6.78
C GLU A 52 11.22 9.59 7.24
N ALA A 53 10.36 10.56 6.92
CA ALA A 53 8.92 10.46 7.18
C ALA A 53 8.30 9.24 6.49
N VAL A 54 8.66 8.98 5.23
CA VAL A 54 8.19 7.79 4.50
C VAL A 54 8.61 6.49 5.19
N LYS A 55 9.85 6.42 5.69
CA LYS A 55 10.34 5.26 6.44
C LYS A 55 9.61 5.08 7.76
N ILE A 56 9.49 6.15 8.56
CA ILE A 56 8.81 6.12 9.87
C ILE A 56 7.35 5.68 9.72
N LEU A 57 6.66 6.16 8.68
CA LEU A 57 5.27 5.80 8.40
C LEU A 57 5.09 4.43 7.75
N GLY A 58 6.19 3.75 7.39
CA GLY A 58 6.14 2.48 6.67
C GLY A 58 5.52 2.60 5.27
N LYS A 59 5.66 3.76 4.62
CA LYS A 59 5.06 4.08 3.31
C LYS A 59 6.02 3.92 2.14
N GLY A 60 7.16 3.27 2.39
CA GLY A 60 8.10 2.90 1.34
C GLY A 60 7.40 2.06 0.28
N GLY A 61 7.54 2.51 -0.97
CA GLY A 61 7.00 1.84 -2.15
C GLY A 61 7.46 0.40 -2.26
N ILE A 62 6.61 -0.45 -2.86
CA ILE A 62 6.97 -1.83 -3.18
C ILE A 62 6.79 -2.10 -4.67
N SER A 63 7.57 -3.03 -5.19
CA SER A 63 7.41 -3.48 -6.58
C SER A 63 6.22 -4.42 -6.74
N ILE A 64 5.82 -4.69 -7.99
CA ILE A 64 4.78 -5.68 -8.29
C ILE A 64 5.24 -7.08 -7.87
N GLU A 65 6.52 -7.42 -8.07
CA GLU A 65 7.09 -8.71 -7.69
C GLU A 65 7.07 -8.90 -6.17
N GLU A 66 7.32 -7.85 -5.39
CA GLU A 66 7.19 -7.89 -3.93
C GLU A 66 5.73 -8.06 -3.50
N LEU A 67 4.81 -7.34 -4.14
CA LEU A 67 3.38 -7.52 -3.92
C LEU A 67 2.97 -8.98 -4.19
N GLU A 68 3.36 -9.55 -5.32
CA GLU A 68 3.05 -10.94 -5.68
C GLU A 68 3.56 -11.94 -4.64
N LYS A 69 4.76 -11.74 -4.08
CA LYS A 69 5.27 -12.58 -2.98
C LYS A 69 4.36 -12.52 -1.76
N ILE A 70 3.95 -11.31 -1.34
CA ILE A 70 3.03 -11.11 -0.21
C ILE A 70 1.67 -11.79 -0.50
N VAL A 71 1.12 -11.63 -1.70
CA VAL A 71 -0.15 -12.27 -2.08
C VAL A 71 -0.02 -13.79 -2.03
N ARG A 72 1.09 -14.35 -2.54
CA ARG A 72 1.34 -15.79 -2.54
C ARG A 72 1.38 -16.36 -1.12
N GLU A 73 2.11 -15.70 -0.22
CA GLU A 73 2.17 -16.10 1.19
C GLU A 73 0.80 -16.06 1.86
N GLU A 74 -0.02 -15.05 1.60
CA GLU A 74 -1.36 -14.94 2.17
C GLU A 74 -2.34 -15.96 1.59
N ILE A 75 -2.20 -16.31 0.31
CA ILE A 75 -2.93 -17.42 -0.32
C ILE A 75 -2.55 -18.74 0.36
N ASP A 76 -1.25 -18.99 0.56
CA ASP A 76 -0.76 -20.22 1.19
C ASP A 76 -1.28 -20.37 2.62
N LYS A 77 -1.30 -19.29 3.42
CA LYS A 77 -1.86 -19.25 4.78
C LYS A 77 -3.38 -19.42 4.81
N ALA A 78 -4.07 -19.21 3.70
CA ALA A 78 -5.53 -19.26 3.60
C ALA A 78 -6.04 -20.43 2.75
N LYS A 79 -5.20 -21.40 2.39
CA LYS A 79 -5.54 -22.53 1.51
C LYS A 79 -6.85 -23.23 1.86
N ASP A 80 -7.07 -23.56 3.13
CA ASP A 80 -8.29 -24.27 3.53
C ASP A 80 -9.55 -23.40 3.38
N VAL A 81 -9.45 -22.11 3.70
CA VAL A 81 -10.53 -21.15 3.50
C VAL A 81 -10.80 -20.93 2.01
N ILE A 82 -9.76 -20.90 1.18
CA ILE A 82 -9.88 -20.76 -0.28
C ILE A 82 -10.55 -22.00 -0.87
N ARG A 83 -10.21 -23.21 -0.42
CA ARG A 83 -10.86 -24.45 -0.84
C ARG A 83 -12.35 -24.46 -0.49
N GLU A 84 -12.70 -24.04 0.73
CA GLU A 84 -14.09 -24.01 1.21
C GLU A 84 -14.92 -22.93 0.51
N ARG A 85 -14.36 -21.72 0.38
CA ARG A 85 -15.13 -20.51 0.01
C ARG A 85 -14.92 -20.05 -1.42
N GLY A 86 -13.91 -20.57 -2.12
CA GLY A 86 -13.56 -20.17 -3.47
C GLY A 86 -13.29 -18.66 -3.57
N MET A 87 -13.89 -18.01 -4.58
CA MET A 87 -13.79 -16.56 -4.78
C MET A 87 -14.31 -15.74 -3.59
N LYS A 88 -15.16 -16.29 -2.71
CA LYS A 88 -15.63 -15.58 -1.51
C LYS A 88 -14.51 -15.35 -0.48
N ALA A 89 -13.35 -15.99 -0.62
CA ALA A 89 -12.16 -15.71 0.19
C ALA A 89 -11.49 -14.36 -0.15
N MET A 90 -11.85 -13.72 -1.28
CA MET A 90 -11.26 -12.45 -1.74
C MET A 90 -11.29 -11.36 -0.66
N GLY A 91 -12.41 -11.21 0.06
CA GLY A 91 -12.52 -10.19 1.12
C GLY A 91 -11.54 -10.42 2.28
N LEU A 92 -11.32 -11.68 2.66
CA LEU A 92 -10.34 -12.04 3.70
C LEU A 92 -8.91 -11.70 3.23
N LEU A 93 -8.55 -12.13 2.02
CA LEU A 93 -7.24 -11.89 1.43
C LEU A 93 -6.97 -10.39 1.29
N MET A 94 -7.93 -9.63 0.74
CA MET A 94 -7.82 -8.18 0.63
C MET A 94 -7.61 -7.53 1.99
N GLY A 95 -8.32 -7.94 3.04
CA GLY A 95 -8.14 -7.39 4.38
C GLY A 95 -6.72 -7.59 4.91
N ARG A 96 -6.17 -8.81 4.76
CA ARG A 96 -4.80 -9.13 5.21
C ARG A 96 -3.74 -8.40 4.39
N ILE A 97 -3.83 -8.47 3.07
CA ILE A 97 -2.85 -7.90 2.14
C ILE A 97 -2.85 -6.37 2.25
N MET A 98 -4.02 -5.74 2.30
CA MET A 98 -4.10 -4.29 2.53
C MET A 98 -3.55 -3.88 3.90
N GLY A 99 -3.57 -4.75 4.91
CA GLY A 99 -2.90 -4.48 6.18
C GLY A 99 -1.37 -4.35 6.05
N ILE A 100 -0.79 -4.97 5.03
CA ILE A 100 0.66 -5.02 4.78
C ILE A 100 1.10 -3.94 3.79
N VAL A 101 0.30 -3.69 2.74
CA VAL A 101 0.74 -2.90 1.57
C VAL A 101 0.03 -1.54 1.43
N ARG A 102 -0.92 -1.20 2.30
CA ARG A 102 -1.70 0.05 2.17
C ARG A 102 -0.80 1.28 2.19
N GLY A 103 -0.89 2.07 1.12
CA GLY A 103 -0.09 3.28 0.94
C GLY A 103 1.33 3.01 0.45
N ARG A 104 1.67 1.76 0.12
CA ARG A 104 2.97 1.38 -0.46
C ARG A 104 2.88 1.04 -1.95
N ILE A 105 1.67 0.78 -2.45
CA ILE A 105 1.38 0.55 -3.86
C ILE A 105 -0.09 0.91 -4.13
N ASP A 106 -0.41 1.23 -5.39
CA ASP A 106 -1.77 1.57 -5.83
C ASP A 106 -2.76 0.44 -5.49
N GLY A 107 -3.85 0.79 -4.81
CA GLY A 107 -4.86 -0.16 -4.36
C GLY A 107 -5.55 -0.92 -5.49
N LYS A 108 -5.62 -0.34 -6.70
CA LYS A 108 -6.10 -1.01 -7.90
C LYS A 108 -5.15 -2.12 -8.32
N ILE A 109 -3.83 -1.87 -8.31
CA ILE A 109 -2.82 -2.89 -8.61
C ILE A 109 -2.90 -4.05 -7.60
N VAL A 110 -3.11 -3.73 -6.31
CA VAL A 110 -3.36 -4.74 -5.27
C VAL A 110 -4.59 -5.58 -5.63
N ASN A 111 -5.73 -4.93 -5.91
CA ASN A 111 -6.97 -5.63 -6.22
C ASN A 111 -6.83 -6.56 -7.42
N GLU A 112 -6.24 -6.08 -8.51
CA GLU A 112 -6.03 -6.84 -9.75
C GLU A 112 -5.09 -8.04 -9.52
N THR A 113 -3.98 -7.82 -8.81
CA THR A 113 -3.01 -8.88 -8.48
C THR A 113 -3.63 -9.97 -7.61
N VAL A 114 -4.31 -9.58 -6.52
CA VAL A 114 -4.96 -10.55 -5.61
C VAL A 114 -6.03 -11.35 -6.32
N LYS A 115 -6.88 -10.69 -7.13
CA LYS A 115 -7.94 -11.37 -7.88
C LYS A 115 -7.36 -12.38 -8.86
N ARG A 116 -6.39 -11.98 -9.67
CA ARG A 116 -5.74 -12.85 -10.66
C ARG A 116 -5.11 -14.08 -9.99
N MET A 117 -4.33 -13.88 -8.94
CA MET A 117 -3.62 -14.97 -8.26
C MET A 117 -4.58 -15.92 -7.52
N LEU A 118 -5.69 -15.42 -6.98
CA LEU A 118 -6.74 -16.27 -6.41
C LEU A 118 -7.44 -17.10 -7.50
N GLU A 119 -7.74 -16.51 -8.66
CA GLU A 119 -8.33 -17.24 -9.79
C GLU A 119 -7.39 -18.34 -10.31
N GLU A 120 -6.08 -18.08 -10.38
CA GLU A 120 -5.05 -19.07 -10.71
C GLU A 120 -5.03 -20.23 -9.70
N GLU A 121 -5.05 -19.93 -8.39
CA GLU A 121 -5.07 -20.94 -7.34
C GLU A 121 -6.35 -21.81 -7.39
N LEU A 122 -7.50 -21.22 -7.67
CA LEU A 122 -8.74 -21.98 -7.79
C LEU A 122 -8.78 -22.85 -9.05
N LYS A 123 -8.07 -22.46 -10.12
CA LYS A 123 -7.91 -23.30 -11.31
C LYS A 123 -7.01 -24.50 -11.03
N SER A 124 -5.89 -24.31 -10.32
CA SER A 124 -4.98 -25.42 -9.98
C SER A 124 -5.65 -26.45 -9.06
N LEU A 125 -6.46 -25.99 -8.09
CA LEU A 125 -7.23 -26.87 -7.19
C LEU A 125 -8.30 -27.71 -7.91
N LYS A 126 -8.82 -27.28 -9.05
CA LYS A 126 -9.81 -28.03 -9.85
C LYS A 126 -9.17 -29.07 -10.79
N GLN A 127 -7.87 -28.93 -11.03
CA GLN A 127 -7.08 -29.82 -11.90
C GLN A 127 -6.29 -30.87 -11.11
N SER A 128 -6.30 -30.78 -9.79
CA SER A 128 -5.70 -31.72 -8.83
C SER A 128 -6.75 -32.70 -8.33
#